data_AF-A0A2I0X3D3-F1
#
_entry.id   AF-A0A2I0X3D3-F1
#
_cell.length_a   1.000
_cell.length_b   1.000
_cell.length_c   1.000
_cell.angle_alpha   90.00
_cell.angle_beta   90.00
_cell.angle_gamma   90.00
#
_symmetry.space_group_name_H-M   'P 1'
#
loop_
_entity.id
_entity.type
_entity.pdbx_description
1 polymer ?
#
loop_
_entity_poly.entity_id
_entity_poly.type
_entity_poly.pdbx_seq_one_letter_code
_entity_poly.pdbx_strand_id
1 'polypeptide(L)'
;MAFEPEFEHLINIADDPQNVLSQIRQIITLEDPYQGSTEEQNRAYLDLERLSCDQIKNMFEYMNDYKVLAAKSERMYISSELSEIFFKKMPPILGEEVEKAFKERLPGNTIGVLPRIKFTYQYLADLCKKAAIQRGIKDLSICKKIPVPGYYNQQKKYGLRKSKNYKGKPHDSHVRVIKNKNKPRSTKCRCYICGEEGHFARECKSKQGNMARAAIISNLDLPEEYDILSVDLDEEPSDAICSISEGEGANTLVHIRNALENTPDEFLFMMKEDLGWRQKVTLKPEQESCTNEWEFNKLIQGTFAKCTYCAINSNSKMRMHCPLCKITACPMCAFFYFSITIPKELMLQPYQTREKLIHELIKYSDHFVEENRRLKEQIEKLLSEQLEQSRKELQDHDASRSLRTKKQKFMKLKS
;
A
#
# COMPACT_ATOMS: atom_id res chain seq x y z
N MET A 1 -28.62 -58.98 -15.07
CA MET A 1 -28.01 -58.45 -13.82
C MET A 1 -28.66 -57.10 -13.50
N ALA A 2 -28.69 -56.65 -12.25
CA ALA A 2 -29.55 -55.52 -11.83
C ALA A 2 -29.16 -54.12 -12.38
N PHE A 3 -27.99 -53.99 -13.05
CA PHE A 3 -27.44 -52.70 -13.52
C PHE A 3 -26.80 -52.81 -14.93
N GLU A 4 -27.30 -53.73 -15.74
CA GLU A 4 -26.85 -53.98 -17.11
C GLU A 4 -27.01 -52.75 -18.05
N PRO A 5 -28.14 -52.01 -18.04
CA PRO A 5 -28.30 -50.86 -18.92
C PRO A 5 -27.42 -49.66 -18.53
N GLU A 6 -27.12 -49.46 -17.25
CA GLU A 6 -26.21 -48.42 -16.76
C GLU A 6 -24.76 -48.71 -17.17
N PHE A 7 -24.37 -49.98 -17.13
CA PHE A 7 -23.06 -50.43 -17.59
C PHE A 7 -22.88 -50.25 -19.10
N GLU A 8 -23.91 -50.58 -19.90
CA GLU A 8 -23.91 -50.31 -21.35
C GLU A 8 -23.83 -48.81 -21.66
N HIS A 9 -24.51 -47.97 -20.88
CA HIS A 9 -24.42 -46.51 -21.03
C HIS A 9 -23.01 -45.99 -20.75
N LEU A 10 -22.31 -46.56 -19.77
CA LEU A 10 -20.93 -46.20 -19.44
C LEU A 10 -19.95 -46.62 -20.55
N ILE A 11 -20.20 -47.76 -21.21
CA ILE A 11 -19.46 -48.19 -22.40
C ILE A 11 -19.70 -47.24 -23.58
N ASN A 12 -20.92 -46.75 -23.76
CA ASN A 12 -21.26 -45.82 -24.85
C ASN A 12 -20.60 -44.44 -24.71
N ILE A 13 -20.22 -44.03 -23.50
CA ILE A 13 -19.53 -42.75 -23.22
C ILE A 13 -17.99 -42.97 -23.18
N ALA A 14 -17.51 -44.20 -23.40
CA ALA A 14 -16.10 -44.58 -23.20
C ALA A 14 -15.09 -43.82 -24.08
N ASP A 15 -15.54 -43.26 -25.21
CA ASP A 15 -14.69 -42.46 -26.12
C ASP A 15 -14.30 -41.09 -25.54
N ASP A 16 -14.99 -40.61 -24.50
CA ASP A 16 -14.62 -39.40 -23.75
C ASP A 16 -13.99 -39.78 -22.39
N PRO A 17 -12.66 -39.84 -22.28
CA PRO A 17 -11.97 -40.26 -21.06
C PRO A 17 -12.28 -39.33 -19.87
N GLN A 18 -12.66 -38.07 -20.12
CA GLN A 18 -12.98 -37.11 -19.07
C GLN A 18 -14.33 -37.44 -18.41
N ASN A 19 -15.34 -37.75 -19.22
CA ASN A 19 -16.67 -38.13 -18.74
C ASN A 19 -16.66 -39.49 -18.02
N VAL A 20 -15.92 -40.45 -18.55
CA VAL A 20 -15.76 -41.76 -17.90
C VAL A 20 -15.08 -41.62 -16.55
N LEU A 21 -14.01 -40.82 -16.45
CA LEU A 21 -13.33 -40.55 -15.18
C LEU A 21 -14.23 -39.82 -14.18
N SER A 22 -15.04 -38.86 -14.64
CA SER A 22 -16.04 -38.17 -13.80
C SER A 22 -17.07 -39.17 -13.24
N GLN A 23 -17.64 -40.02 -14.09
CA GLN A 23 -18.62 -41.04 -13.68
C GLN A 23 -18.01 -42.08 -12.74
N ILE A 24 -16.80 -42.57 -13.03
CA ILE A 24 -16.07 -43.51 -12.17
C ILE A 24 -15.79 -42.88 -10.80
N ARG A 25 -15.40 -41.60 -10.75
CA ARG A 25 -15.21 -40.88 -9.48
C ARG A 25 -16.53 -40.74 -8.72
N GLN A 26 -17.62 -40.36 -9.37
CA GLN A 26 -18.93 -40.33 -8.74
C GLN A 26 -19.36 -41.71 -8.20
N ILE A 27 -19.05 -42.80 -8.91
CA ILE A 27 -19.39 -44.16 -8.45
C ILE A 27 -18.51 -44.59 -7.26
N ILE A 28 -17.21 -44.30 -7.29
CA ILE A 28 -16.24 -44.80 -6.30
C ILE A 28 -16.18 -43.89 -5.07
N THR A 29 -16.09 -42.58 -5.27
CA THR A 29 -15.90 -41.59 -4.21
C THR A 29 -17.17 -40.81 -3.89
N LEU A 30 -18.26 -40.95 -4.66
CA LEU A 30 -19.48 -40.13 -4.56
C LEU A 30 -19.21 -38.63 -4.72
N GLU A 31 -18.06 -38.30 -5.32
CA GLU A 31 -17.56 -36.93 -5.46
C GLU A 31 -17.05 -36.72 -6.87
N ASP A 32 -17.28 -35.52 -7.42
CA ASP A 32 -16.63 -35.08 -8.64
C ASP A 32 -15.97 -33.71 -8.44
N PRO A 33 -14.63 -33.70 -8.28
CA PRO A 33 -13.85 -32.46 -8.20
C PRO A 33 -14.01 -31.56 -9.42
N TYR A 34 -14.32 -32.12 -10.59
CA TYR A 34 -14.47 -31.34 -11.83
C TYR A 34 -15.78 -30.53 -11.85
N GLN A 35 -16.83 -31.04 -11.20
CA GLN A 35 -18.11 -30.35 -11.06
C GLN A 35 -18.22 -29.52 -9.76
N GLY A 36 -17.14 -29.43 -8.97
CA GLY A 36 -17.14 -28.69 -7.70
C GLY A 36 -18.04 -29.29 -6.62
N SER A 37 -18.25 -30.62 -6.68
CA SER A 37 -19.07 -31.36 -5.73
C SER A 37 -18.19 -32.31 -4.93
N THR A 38 -17.33 -31.74 -4.09
CA THR A 38 -16.58 -32.50 -3.07
C THR A 38 -17.17 -32.24 -1.69
N GLU A 39 -17.21 -33.26 -0.84
CA GLU A 39 -17.67 -33.14 0.55
C GLU A 39 -16.78 -32.16 1.33
N GLU A 40 -15.50 -32.07 0.97
CA GLU A 40 -14.55 -31.11 1.54
C GLU A 40 -14.93 -29.65 1.25
N GLN A 41 -15.31 -29.32 0.02
CA GLN A 41 -15.77 -27.97 -0.35
C GLN A 41 -17.07 -27.61 0.38
N ASN A 42 -18.00 -28.56 0.49
CA ASN A 42 -19.26 -28.37 1.22
C ASN A 42 -19.05 -28.21 2.72
N ARG A 43 -18.14 -29.00 3.33
CA ARG A 43 -17.73 -28.83 4.73
C ARG A 43 -17.09 -27.47 4.97
N ALA A 44 -16.19 -27.04 4.10
CA ALA A 44 -15.56 -25.73 4.18
C ALA A 44 -16.58 -24.58 4.10
N TYR A 45 -17.63 -24.75 3.27
CA TYR A 45 -18.72 -23.79 3.17
C TYR A 45 -19.56 -23.71 4.46
N LEU A 46 -19.91 -24.85 5.06
CA LEU A 46 -20.63 -24.92 6.34
C LEU A 46 -19.79 -24.33 7.49
N ASP A 47 -18.49 -24.61 7.52
CA ASP A 47 -17.59 -24.04 8.52
C ASP A 47 -17.43 -22.52 8.34
N LEU A 48 -17.50 -22.03 7.10
CA LEU A 48 -17.53 -20.59 6.82
C LEU A 48 -18.81 -19.93 7.34
N GLU A 49 -19.96 -20.58 7.21
CA GLU A 49 -21.23 -20.08 7.78
C GLU A 49 -21.18 -19.99 9.31
N ARG A 50 -20.49 -20.93 9.96
CA ARG A 50 -20.30 -20.94 11.42
C ARG A 50 -19.29 -19.92 11.89
N LEU A 51 -18.34 -19.53 11.05
CA LEU A 51 -17.29 -18.57 11.39
C LEU A 51 -17.88 -17.18 11.64
N SER A 52 -17.71 -16.66 12.85
CA SER A 52 -18.06 -15.28 13.24
C SER A 52 -16.96 -14.68 14.11
N CYS A 53 -16.84 -13.35 14.09
CA CYS A 53 -15.87 -12.61 14.90
C CYS A 53 -16.59 -11.63 15.82
N ASP A 54 -16.64 -11.95 17.12
CA ASP A 54 -17.29 -11.10 18.11
C ASP A 54 -16.35 -10.02 18.67
N GLN A 55 -15.04 -10.29 18.68
CA GLN A 55 -14.03 -9.46 19.32
C GLN A 55 -13.02 -8.93 18.31
N ILE A 56 -12.73 -7.62 18.34
CA ILE A 56 -11.75 -6.98 17.45
C ILE A 56 -10.35 -7.60 17.59
N LYS A 57 -10.00 -8.15 18.76
CA LYS A 57 -8.71 -8.81 19.00
C LYS A 57 -8.47 -10.01 18.06
N ASN A 58 -9.53 -10.74 17.72
CA ASN A 58 -9.45 -11.97 16.92
C ASN A 58 -9.67 -11.70 15.43
N MET A 59 -9.63 -10.43 15.02
CA MET A 59 -9.93 -10.02 13.64
C MET A 59 -8.93 -10.59 12.62
N PHE A 60 -7.64 -10.67 12.98
CA PHE A 60 -6.63 -11.25 12.08
C PHE A 60 -6.77 -12.76 11.91
N GLU A 61 -7.13 -13.48 12.98
CA GLU A 61 -7.44 -14.91 12.94
C GLU A 61 -8.68 -15.14 12.09
N TYR A 62 -9.75 -14.41 12.37
CA TYR A 62 -10.97 -14.43 11.56
C TYR A 62 -10.70 -14.19 10.06
N MET A 63 -9.94 -13.14 9.71
CA MET A 63 -9.62 -12.85 8.30
C MET A 63 -8.82 -13.98 7.64
N ASN A 64 -7.89 -14.60 8.36
CA ASN A 64 -7.09 -15.71 7.83
C ASN A 64 -7.94 -16.97 7.66
N ASP A 65 -8.75 -17.32 8.65
CA ASP A 65 -9.65 -18.47 8.60
C ASP A 65 -10.69 -18.29 7.49
N TYR A 66 -11.28 -17.10 7.39
CA TYR A 66 -12.23 -16.76 6.33
C TYR A 66 -11.57 -16.87 4.94
N LYS A 67 -10.33 -16.38 4.79
CA LYS A 67 -9.56 -16.53 3.54
C LYS A 67 -9.36 -18.00 3.16
N VAL A 68 -8.95 -18.83 4.11
CA VAL A 68 -8.67 -20.26 3.87
C VAL A 68 -9.94 -21.02 3.55
N LEU A 69 -11.00 -20.83 4.33
CA LEU A 69 -12.29 -21.51 4.12
C LEU A 69 -12.96 -21.07 2.81
N ALA A 70 -12.93 -19.77 2.49
CA ALA A 70 -13.46 -19.27 1.22
C ALA A 70 -12.67 -19.78 0.01
N ALA A 71 -11.36 -20.00 0.16
CA ALA A 71 -10.54 -20.59 -0.91
C ALA A 71 -10.83 -22.09 -1.06
N LYS A 72 -10.95 -22.82 0.06
CA LYS A 72 -11.27 -24.25 0.08
C LYS A 72 -12.67 -24.56 -0.45
N SER A 73 -13.63 -23.65 -0.29
CA SER A 73 -14.97 -23.83 -0.84
C SER A 73 -15.06 -23.53 -2.34
N GLU A 74 -14.00 -22.96 -2.94
CA GLU A 74 -13.91 -22.51 -4.35
C GLU A 74 -14.97 -21.48 -4.79
N ARG A 75 -15.84 -21.03 -3.87
CA ARG A 75 -16.93 -20.08 -4.15
C ARG A 75 -16.51 -18.62 -4.01
N MET A 76 -15.25 -18.35 -3.70
CA MET A 76 -14.70 -17.01 -3.41
C MET A 76 -14.96 -15.96 -4.50
N TYR A 77 -15.05 -16.38 -5.77
CA TYR A 77 -15.23 -15.51 -6.93
C TYR A 77 -16.48 -15.82 -7.75
N ILE A 78 -17.33 -16.73 -7.28
CA ILE A 78 -18.52 -17.18 -8.02
C ILE A 78 -19.70 -16.25 -7.78
N SER A 79 -19.99 -15.93 -6.51
CA SER A 79 -21.13 -15.09 -6.11
C SER A 79 -20.70 -13.94 -5.20
N SER A 80 -21.55 -12.92 -5.06
CA SER A 80 -21.32 -11.82 -4.11
C SER A 80 -21.62 -12.23 -2.65
N GLU A 81 -22.23 -13.39 -2.42
CA GLU A 81 -22.69 -13.86 -1.11
C GLU A 81 -21.58 -13.87 -0.06
N LEU A 82 -20.47 -14.58 -0.32
CA LEU A 82 -19.33 -14.61 0.59
C LEU A 82 -18.70 -13.23 0.78
N SER A 83 -18.77 -12.40 -0.25
CA SER A 83 -18.23 -11.04 -0.22
C SER A 83 -19.04 -10.11 0.69
N GLU A 84 -20.36 -10.30 0.78
CA GLU A 84 -21.25 -9.56 1.68
C GLU A 84 -21.26 -10.13 3.11
N ILE A 85 -21.26 -11.46 3.24
CA ILE A 85 -21.25 -12.14 4.53
C ILE A 85 -20.00 -11.80 5.33
N PHE A 86 -18.85 -11.62 4.67
CA PHE A 86 -17.59 -11.26 5.32
C PHE A 86 -17.72 -10.05 6.26
N PHE A 87 -18.36 -8.96 5.83
CA PHE A 87 -18.53 -7.78 6.70
C PHE A 87 -19.58 -8.00 7.79
N LYS A 88 -20.66 -8.72 7.49
CA LYS A 88 -21.73 -9.04 8.45
C LYS A 88 -21.25 -9.92 9.61
N LYS A 89 -20.23 -10.74 9.38
CA LYS A 89 -19.63 -11.63 10.38
C LYS A 89 -18.56 -10.96 11.24
N MET A 90 -18.21 -9.70 10.97
CA MET A 90 -17.34 -8.88 11.83
C MET A 90 -18.12 -8.29 13.02
N PRO A 91 -17.42 -7.76 14.05
CA PRO A 91 -18.06 -7.01 15.12
C PRO A 91 -18.88 -5.84 14.54
N PRO A 92 -20.16 -5.65 14.92
CA PRO A 92 -21.09 -4.75 14.23
C PRO A 92 -20.57 -3.33 14.02
N ILE A 93 -19.95 -2.75 15.06
CA ILE A 93 -19.40 -1.39 15.03
C ILE A 93 -18.34 -1.24 13.94
N LEU A 94 -17.47 -2.23 13.79
CA LEU A 94 -16.37 -2.20 12.84
C LEU A 94 -16.82 -2.67 11.45
N GLY A 95 -17.65 -3.72 11.38
CA GLY A 95 -18.12 -4.30 10.13
C GLY A 95 -18.86 -3.30 9.27
N GLU A 96 -19.81 -2.57 9.85
CA GLU A 96 -20.58 -1.53 9.13
C GLU A 96 -19.69 -0.37 8.65
N GLU A 97 -18.76 0.09 9.50
CA GLU A 97 -17.85 1.18 9.18
C GLU A 97 -16.90 0.79 8.02
N VAL A 98 -16.33 -0.41 8.09
CA VAL A 98 -15.41 -0.93 7.07
C VAL A 98 -16.15 -1.21 5.77
N GLU A 99 -17.36 -1.77 5.80
CA GLU A 99 -18.16 -2.03 4.60
C GLU A 99 -18.48 -0.72 3.87
N LYS A 100 -18.89 0.31 4.61
CA LYS A 100 -19.16 1.63 4.04
C LYS A 100 -17.89 2.23 3.43
N ALA A 101 -16.78 2.23 4.16
CA ALA A 101 -15.50 2.74 3.67
C ALA A 101 -14.99 1.97 2.44
N PHE A 102 -15.25 0.65 2.38
CA PHE A 102 -14.91 -0.18 1.23
C PHE A 102 -15.73 0.22 -0.01
N LYS A 103 -17.05 0.35 0.13
CA LYS A 103 -17.93 0.75 -0.98
C LYS A 103 -17.63 2.15 -1.50
N GLU A 104 -17.33 3.09 -0.60
CA GLU A 104 -16.94 4.46 -0.97
C GLU A 104 -15.61 4.49 -1.73
N ARG A 105 -14.61 3.71 -1.29
CA ARG A 105 -13.29 3.67 -1.94
C ARG A 105 -13.28 2.82 -3.21
N LEU A 106 -14.13 1.79 -3.30
CA LEU A 106 -14.17 0.78 -4.36
C LEU A 106 -15.62 0.48 -4.83
N PRO A 107 -16.32 1.43 -5.47
CA PRO A 107 -17.75 1.32 -5.79
C PRO A 107 -18.14 0.26 -6.84
N GLY A 108 -17.16 -0.39 -7.50
CA GLY A 108 -17.42 -1.40 -8.54
C GLY A 108 -17.04 -2.83 -8.16
N ASN A 109 -16.53 -3.09 -6.96
CA ASN A 109 -16.11 -4.43 -6.54
C ASN A 109 -17.24 -5.14 -5.78
N THR A 110 -18.09 -5.86 -6.52
CA THR A 110 -19.18 -6.66 -5.94
C THR A 110 -18.69 -8.04 -5.49
N ILE A 111 -17.76 -8.65 -6.22
CA ILE A 111 -17.29 -10.01 -6.00
C ILE A 111 -15.79 -10.03 -5.69
N GLY A 112 -15.43 -10.67 -4.58
CA GLY A 112 -14.06 -10.98 -4.22
C GLY A 112 -13.79 -10.80 -2.73
N VAL A 113 -13.50 -11.90 -2.05
CA VAL A 113 -13.19 -11.90 -0.60
C VAL A 113 -11.81 -11.33 -0.31
N LEU A 114 -10.78 -11.65 -1.09
CA LEU A 114 -9.41 -11.21 -0.82
C LEU A 114 -9.22 -9.67 -0.85
N PRO A 115 -9.80 -8.93 -1.82
CA PRO A 115 -9.75 -7.47 -1.79
C PRO A 115 -10.35 -6.88 -0.52
N ARG A 116 -11.42 -7.46 0.01
CA ARG A 116 -12.07 -7.03 1.25
C ARG A 116 -11.17 -7.28 2.45
N ILE A 117 -10.61 -8.48 2.57
CA ILE A 117 -9.63 -8.81 3.63
C ILE A 117 -8.43 -7.87 3.60
N LYS A 118 -7.86 -7.63 2.41
CA LYS A 118 -6.73 -6.70 2.24
C LYS A 118 -7.11 -5.29 2.67
N PHE A 119 -8.28 -4.81 2.26
CA PHE A 119 -8.78 -3.49 2.64
C PHE A 119 -8.99 -3.40 4.16
N THR A 120 -9.64 -4.38 4.79
CA THR A 120 -9.83 -4.44 6.24
C THR A 120 -8.50 -4.41 6.98
N TYR A 121 -7.48 -5.15 6.51
CA TYR A 121 -6.13 -5.08 7.08
C TYR A 121 -5.55 -3.66 7.02
N GLN A 122 -5.62 -3.00 5.87
CA GLN A 122 -5.14 -1.63 5.69
C GLN A 122 -5.92 -0.63 6.56
N TYR A 123 -7.25 -0.80 6.64
CA TYR A 123 -8.13 0.02 7.45
C TYR A 123 -7.76 -0.06 8.94
N LEU A 124 -7.59 -1.27 9.47
CA LEU A 124 -7.18 -1.50 10.84
C LEU A 124 -5.78 -0.94 11.12
N ALA A 125 -4.84 -1.10 10.16
CA ALA A 125 -3.52 -0.52 10.29
C ALA A 125 -3.57 1.02 10.39
N ASP A 126 -4.42 1.67 9.59
CA ASP A 126 -4.58 3.12 9.63
C ASP A 126 -5.29 3.59 10.91
N LEU A 127 -6.27 2.84 11.42
CA LEU A 127 -6.86 3.10 12.74
C LEU A 127 -5.81 3.00 13.85
N CYS A 128 -4.94 1.98 13.81
CA CYS A 128 -3.84 1.85 14.76
C CYS A 128 -2.86 3.01 14.68
N LYS A 129 -2.51 3.50 13.48
CA LYS A 129 -1.68 4.70 13.29
C LYS A 129 -2.36 5.94 13.88
N LYS A 130 -3.65 6.16 13.57
CA LYS A 130 -4.44 7.29 14.12
C LYS A 130 -4.47 7.23 15.65
N ALA A 131 -4.68 6.05 16.23
CA ALA A 131 -4.68 5.86 17.67
C ALA A 131 -3.30 6.09 18.29
N ALA A 132 -2.22 5.70 17.63
CA ALA A 132 -0.85 6.00 18.07
C ALA A 132 -0.57 7.51 18.04
N ILE A 133 -0.97 8.20 16.96
CA ILE A 133 -0.89 9.66 16.85
C ILE A 133 -1.70 10.33 17.96
N GLN A 134 -2.95 9.90 18.21
CA GLN A 134 -3.80 10.43 19.28
C GLN A 134 -3.18 10.22 20.67
N ARG A 135 -2.56 9.06 20.93
CA ARG A 135 -1.81 8.82 22.17
C ARG A 135 -0.58 9.73 22.28
N GLY A 136 0.11 10.01 21.17
CA GLY A 136 1.20 10.99 21.14
C GLY A 136 0.73 12.44 21.35
N ILE A 137 -0.46 12.79 20.85
CA ILE A 137 -1.07 14.12 20.99
C ILE A 137 -1.64 14.35 22.41
N LYS A 138 -1.87 13.30 23.21
CA LYS A 138 -2.34 13.44 24.61
C LYS A 138 -1.43 14.33 25.47
N ASP A 139 -0.16 14.48 25.12
CA ASP A 139 0.75 15.39 25.82
C ASP A 139 0.39 16.88 25.61
N LEU A 140 -0.51 17.23 24.66
CA LEU A 140 -1.09 18.57 24.39
C LEU A 140 -0.06 19.73 24.33
N SER A 141 1.22 19.42 24.35
CA SER A 141 2.36 20.33 24.35
C SER A 141 2.45 21.08 23.02
N ILE A 142 1.94 20.45 21.96
CA ILE A 142 1.73 21.07 20.64
C ILE A 142 0.54 22.04 20.65
N CYS A 143 -0.54 21.74 21.39
CA CYS A 143 -1.71 22.63 21.47
C CYS A 143 -1.40 23.97 22.14
N LYS A 144 -0.35 24.05 22.98
CA LYS A 144 0.18 25.33 23.50
C LYS A 144 0.62 26.30 22.39
N LYS A 145 0.96 25.79 21.19
CA LYS A 145 1.42 26.58 20.03
C LYS A 145 0.33 26.76 18.96
N ILE A 146 -0.83 26.13 19.11
CA ILE A 146 -1.94 26.24 18.16
C ILE A 146 -2.96 27.23 18.73
N PRO A 147 -3.09 28.44 18.15
CA PRO A 147 -4.08 29.41 18.61
C PRO A 147 -5.48 28.90 18.28
N VAL A 148 -6.18 28.35 19.27
CA VAL A 148 -7.59 27.96 19.15
C VAL A 148 -8.46 29.23 19.20
N PRO A 149 -9.26 29.55 18.17
CA PRO A 149 -10.12 30.73 18.16
C PRO A 149 -11.06 30.74 19.36
N GLY A 150 -10.95 31.77 20.20
CA GLY A 150 -11.79 31.98 21.39
C GLY A 150 -11.30 31.36 22.70
N TYR A 151 -10.19 30.60 22.71
CA TYR A 151 -9.70 29.93 23.93
C TYR A 151 -8.51 30.62 24.62
N TYR A 152 -7.74 31.41 23.87
CA TYR A 152 -6.60 32.16 24.42
C TYR A 152 -6.96 33.66 24.44
N ASN A 153 -6.93 34.27 25.63
CA ASN A 153 -7.00 35.73 25.75
C ASN A 153 -5.90 36.33 24.87
N GLN A 154 -6.28 37.23 23.98
CA GLN A 154 -5.38 37.93 23.06
C GLN A 154 -4.19 38.49 23.86
N GLN A 155 -3.04 37.83 23.77
CA GLN A 155 -1.83 38.36 24.42
C GLN A 155 -1.45 39.62 23.66
N LYS A 156 -1.58 40.74 24.36
CA LYS A 156 -1.32 42.07 23.83
C LYS A 156 0.18 42.17 23.55
N LYS A 157 0.52 42.41 22.28
CA LYS A 157 1.88 42.35 21.71
C LYS A 157 2.82 43.43 22.26
N TYR A 158 2.28 44.54 22.77
CA TYR A 158 3.06 45.71 23.18
C TYR A 158 3.01 45.93 24.70
N GLY A 159 4.19 46.04 25.31
CA GLY A 159 4.36 46.40 26.73
C GLY A 159 4.83 47.86 26.91
N LEU A 160 4.42 48.47 28.02
CA LEU A 160 4.88 49.81 28.44
C LEU A 160 6.03 49.68 29.44
N ARG A 161 7.15 50.35 29.18
CA ARG A 161 8.26 50.52 30.13
C ARG A 161 8.51 51.99 30.41
N LYS A 162 8.83 52.38 31.64
CA LYS A 162 9.21 53.76 31.97
C LYS A 162 10.33 54.25 31.05
N SER A 163 10.14 55.41 30.43
CA SER A 163 11.16 55.96 29.55
C SER A 163 12.33 56.51 30.37
N LYS A 164 13.56 56.08 30.06
CA LYS A 164 14.79 56.64 30.67
C LYS A 164 15.48 57.67 29.76
N ASN A 165 15.10 57.70 28.48
CA ASN A 165 15.81 58.41 27.43
C ASN A 165 14.98 59.56 26.81
N TYR A 166 13.86 59.95 27.43
CA TYR A 166 13.06 61.06 26.94
C TYR A 166 13.77 62.39 27.23
N LYS A 167 14.03 63.19 26.18
CA LYS A 167 14.78 64.46 26.23
C LYS A 167 13.96 65.64 25.68
N GLY A 168 12.67 65.72 26.05
CA GLY A 168 11.80 66.85 25.70
C GLY A 168 11.29 66.91 24.25
N LYS A 169 11.63 65.91 23.42
CA LYS A 169 11.15 65.80 22.02
C LYS A 169 10.16 64.64 21.86
N PRO A 170 8.97 64.86 21.29
CA PRO A 170 8.04 63.79 20.96
C PRO A 170 8.68 62.77 20.01
N HIS A 171 8.57 61.49 20.34
CA HIS A 171 9.03 60.39 19.50
C HIS A 171 7.89 59.38 19.37
N ASP A 172 7.79 58.71 18.23
CA ASP A 172 6.69 57.77 17.93
C ASP A 172 6.57 56.59 18.91
N SER A 173 7.63 56.30 19.67
CA SER A 173 7.64 55.24 20.68
C SER A 173 7.34 55.72 22.11
N HIS A 174 7.29 57.03 22.37
CA HIS A 174 7.06 57.59 23.71
C HIS A 174 5.64 58.08 23.86
N VAL A 175 5.01 57.69 24.95
CA VAL A 175 3.60 57.99 25.19
C VAL A 175 3.33 58.24 26.66
N ARG A 176 2.42 59.17 26.93
CA ARG A 176 2.02 59.54 28.28
C ARG A 176 0.84 58.68 28.71
N VAL A 177 0.97 58.01 29.86
CA VAL A 177 -0.08 57.16 30.43
C VAL A 177 -0.77 57.88 31.59
N ILE A 178 -2.10 57.97 31.55
CA ILE A 178 -2.90 58.66 32.58
C ILE A 178 -4.00 57.72 33.09
N LYS A 179 -4.29 57.79 34.40
CA LYS A 179 -5.45 57.11 35.01
C LYS A 179 -6.75 57.84 34.66
N ASN A 180 -7.80 57.09 34.31
CA ASN A 180 -9.10 57.62 33.93
C ASN A 180 -9.74 58.54 34.99
N LYS A 181 -9.48 58.26 36.29
CA LYS A 181 -9.96 59.08 37.41
C LYS A 181 -9.31 60.47 37.47
N ASN A 182 -8.09 60.60 36.93
CA ASN A 182 -7.31 61.84 36.89
C ASN A 182 -7.38 62.51 35.51
N LYS A 183 -8.38 62.17 34.67
CA LYS A 183 -8.57 62.78 33.35
C LYS A 183 -8.73 64.30 33.54
N PRO A 184 -7.79 65.12 33.03
CA PRO A 184 -7.98 66.56 33.07
C PRO A 184 -9.20 66.87 32.18
N ARG A 185 -10.20 67.58 32.73
CA ARG A 185 -11.32 68.14 31.94
C ARG A 185 -10.87 69.26 30.98
N SER A 186 -9.57 69.55 30.90
CA SER A 186 -9.04 70.62 30.05
C SER A 186 -8.99 70.17 28.60
N THR A 187 -9.34 71.08 27.69
CA THR A 187 -9.34 70.89 26.23
C THR A 187 -7.97 70.65 25.60
N LYS A 188 -6.86 70.72 26.35
CA LYS A 188 -5.48 70.65 25.83
C LYS A 188 -4.89 69.23 25.73
N CYS A 189 -5.69 68.16 25.72
CA CYS A 189 -5.18 66.79 25.58
C CYS A 189 -5.11 66.38 24.10
N ARG A 190 -3.92 66.06 23.59
CA ARG A 190 -3.71 65.57 22.21
C ARG A 190 -3.85 64.06 22.09
N CYS A 191 -4.73 63.62 21.21
CA CYS A 191 -4.96 62.20 20.92
C CYS A 191 -3.71 61.54 20.33
N TYR A 192 -3.38 60.31 20.76
CA TYR A 192 -2.26 59.55 20.19
C TYR A 192 -2.47 59.12 18.74
N ILE A 193 -3.71 58.80 18.37
CA ILE A 193 -4.06 58.25 17.04
C ILE A 193 -4.09 59.33 15.95
N CYS A 194 -4.72 60.48 16.22
CA CYS A 194 -4.89 61.55 15.22
C CYS A 194 -4.16 62.86 15.55
N GLY A 195 -3.66 63.06 16.78
CA GLY A 195 -2.96 64.28 17.19
C GLY A 195 -3.86 65.48 17.50
N GLU A 196 -5.17 65.38 17.30
CA GLU A 196 -6.13 66.47 17.58
C GLU A 196 -6.42 66.59 19.08
N GLU A 197 -6.78 67.81 19.50
CA GLU A 197 -7.10 68.13 20.89
C GLU A 197 -8.56 67.77 21.25
N GLY A 198 -8.81 67.44 22.52
CA GLY A 198 -10.15 67.33 23.08
C GLY A 198 -10.75 65.92 23.17
N HIS A 199 -10.01 64.86 22.80
CA HIS A 199 -10.44 63.47 23.00
C HIS A 199 -9.28 62.51 23.27
N PHE A 200 -9.59 61.37 23.88
CA PHE A 200 -8.61 60.33 24.19
C PHE A 200 -8.47 59.31 23.07
N ALA A 201 -7.35 58.59 23.05
CA ALA A 201 -7.03 57.68 21.97
C ALA A 201 -8.02 56.51 21.84
N ARG A 202 -8.60 56.04 22.96
CA ARG A 202 -9.69 55.02 22.94
C ARG A 202 -11.03 55.54 22.40
N GLU A 203 -11.23 56.85 22.43
CA GLU A 203 -12.48 57.53 22.04
C GLU A 203 -12.35 58.20 20.67
N CYS A 204 -11.23 57.98 19.96
CA CYS A 204 -10.95 58.58 18.66
C CYS A 204 -11.89 58.03 17.58
N LYS A 205 -12.68 58.91 16.97
CA LYS A 205 -13.61 58.60 15.87
C LYS A 205 -13.07 59.03 14.49
N SER A 206 -11.84 59.56 14.44
CA SER A 206 -11.27 60.07 13.19
C SER A 206 -10.97 58.94 12.20
N LYS A 207 -11.50 59.05 10.98
CA LYS A 207 -11.23 58.13 9.87
C LYS A 207 -9.87 58.39 9.21
N GLN A 208 -9.23 59.53 9.50
CA GLN A 208 -7.92 59.93 8.95
C GLN A 208 -6.77 59.72 9.95
N GLY A 209 -7.02 59.07 11.09
CA GLY A 209 -5.99 58.77 12.08
C GLY A 209 -4.92 57.78 11.58
N ASN A 210 -3.73 57.82 12.19
CA ASN A 210 -2.64 56.92 11.82
C ASN A 210 -3.00 55.47 12.19
N MET A 211 -3.35 54.66 11.19
CA MET A 211 -3.79 53.27 11.37
C MET A 211 -2.77 52.40 12.11
N ALA A 212 -1.47 52.70 11.98
CA ALA A 212 -0.42 52.01 12.73
C ALA A 212 -0.50 52.30 14.23
N ARG A 213 -0.81 53.54 14.63
CA ARG A 213 -0.99 53.92 16.05
C ARG A 213 -2.27 53.35 16.66
N ALA A 214 -3.34 53.24 15.86
CA ALA A 214 -4.58 52.57 16.28
C ALA A 214 -4.34 51.08 16.53
N ALA A 215 -3.61 50.40 15.62
CA ALA A 215 -3.24 49.00 15.78
C ALA A 215 -2.34 48.76 17.01
N ILE A 216 -1.46 49.70 17.34
CA ILE A 216 -0.63 49.65 18.55
C ILE A 216 -1.51 49.70 19.81
N ILE A 217 -2.46 50.62 19.91
CA ILE A 217 -3.36 50.72 21.08
C ILE A 217 -4.21 49.46 21.27
N SER A 218 -4.77 48.91 20.20
CA SER A 218 -5.58 47.68 20.27
C SER A 218 -4.77 46.48 20.77
N ASN A 219 -3.45 46.50 20.60
CA ASN A 219 -2.54 45.41 20.97
C ASN A 219 -1.67 45.74 22.18
N LEU A 220 -1.96 46.78 22.95
CA LEU A 220 -1.12 47.24 24.07
C LEU A 220 -1.71 46.87 25.43
N ASP A 221 -0.89 46.28 26.30
CA ASP A 221 -1.33 45.78 27.61
C ASP A 221 -1.57 46.86 28.66
N LEU A 222 -2.63 47.62 28.42
CA LEU A 222 -3.11 48.64 29.32
C LEU A 222 -4.43 48.19 29.98
N PRO A 223 -4.53 48.24 31.33
CA PRO A 223 -5.80 48.05 32.01
C PRO A 223 -6.84 49.08 31.56
N GLU A 224 -8.14 48.75 31.67
CA GLU A 224 -9.22 49.65 31.24
C GLU A 224 -9.23 51.00 31.98
N GLU A 225 -8.63 51.06 33.16
CA GLU A 225 -8.53 52.26 33.99
C GLU A 225 -7.51 53.30 33.51
N TYR A 226 -6.73 52.99 32.49
CA TYR A 226 -5.67 53.88 31.98
C TYR A 226 -5.86 54.20 30.49
N ASP A 227 -5.48 55.42 30.12
CA ASP A 227 -5.53 55.94 28.76
C ASP A 227 -4.17 56.51 28.34
N ILE A 228 -4.01 56.73 27.03
CA ILE A 228 -2.75 57.11 26.40
C ILE A 228 -2.89 58.45 25.67
N LEU A 229 -1.95 59.36 25.91
CA LEU A 229 -1.87 60.67 25.27
C LEU A 229 -0.54 60.88 24.54
N SER A 230 -0.58 61.65 23.47
CA SER A 230 0.63 62.17 22.83
C SER A 230 1.43 63.02 23.80
N VAL A 231 2.76 62.96 23.70
CA VAL A 231 3.67 63.81 24.46
C VAL A 231 3.90 65.11 23.69
N ASP A 232 3.94 66.23 24.40
CA ASP A 232 4.10 67.56 23.81
C ASP A 232 5.57 67.96 23.62
N LEU A 233 5.80 68.98 22.78
CA LEU A 233 7.11 69.61 22.61
C LEU A 233 7.52 70.34 23.90
N ASP A 234 8.73 70.09 24.39
CA ASP A 234 9.33 70.69 25.58
C ASP A 234 8.65 70.30 26.92
N GLU A 235 7.98 69.16 26.97
CA GLU A 235 7.39 68.65 28.21
C GLU A 235 8.46 68.11 29.17
N GLU A 236 8.37 68.43 30.46
CA GLU A 236 9.33 67.97 31.46
C GLU A 236 9.28 66.43 31.63
N PRO A 237 10.43 65.76 31.80
CA PRO A 237 10.48 64.32 31.99
C PRO A 237 9.71 63.93 33.26
N SER A 238 8.59 63.24 33.06
CA SER A 238 7.70 62.80 34.14
C SER A 238 7.63 61.27 34.19
N ASP A 239 7.40 60.74 35.40
CA ASP A 239 7.14 59.31 35.66
C ASP A 239 5.96 58.74 34.85
N ALA A 240 5.13 59.60 34.27
CA ALA A 240 4.00 59.24 33.40
C ALA A 240 4.39 58.94 31.94
N ILE A 241 5.64 59.19 31.51
CA ILE A 241 6.10 58.98 30.13
C ILE A 241 6.73 57.59 29.97
N CYS A 242 6.10 56.75 29.15
CA CYS A 242 6.50 55.37 28.89
C CYS A 242 6.95 55.19 27.44
N SER A 243 7.75 54.16 27.19
CA SER A 243 8.14 53.70 25.84
C SER A 243 7.46 52.37 25.50
N ILE A 244 7.06 52.23 24.24
CA ILE A 244 6.43 51.01 23.68
C ILE A 244 7.50 50.11 23.05
N SER A 245 7.54 48.81 23.36
CA SER A 245 8.46 47.83 22.75
C SER A 245 7.79 46.51 22.34
N GLU A 246 8.18 45.95 21.19
CA GLU A 246 7.79 44.62 20.69
C GLU A 246 8.78 43.53 21.13
N GLY A 247 8.30 42.45 21.72
CA GLY A 247 9.08 41.24 22.03
C GLY A 247 9.06 40.21 20.89
N GLU A 248 10.23 39.68 20.57
CA GLU A 248 10.66 38.81 19.47
C GLU A 248 9.72 37.63 19.07
N GLY A 249 9.54 37.42 17.75
CA GLY A 249 9.03 36.16 17.19
C GLY A 249 8.21 36.26 15.91
N ALA A 250 8.82 36.61 14.77
CA ALA A 250 8.16 36.53 13.46
C ALA A 250 9.10 35.91 12.42
N ASN A 251 9.02 34.58 12.20
CA ASN A 251 9.41 33.90 10.95
C ASN A 251 9.11 32.37 10.98
N THR A 252 7.83 31.98 10.91
CA THR A 252 7.48 30.53 10.85
C THR A 252 6.32 30.21 9.91
N LEU A 253 6.20 30.92 8.78
CA LEU A 253 5.17 30.62 7.76
C LEU A 253 5.73 30.09 6.42
N VAL A 254 7.05 29.90 6.30
CA VAL A 254 7.69 29.47 5.04
C VAL A 254 8.10 27.98 5.04
N HIS A 255 8.16 27.31 6.19
CA HIS A 255 8.63 25.91 6.26
C HIS A 255 7.54 24.83 6.23
N ILE A 256 6.25 25.18 6.34
CA ILE A 256 5.16 24.17 6.40
C ILE A 256 4.63 23.81 5.00
N ARG A 257 4.83 24.69 4.00
CA ARG A 257 4.33 24.47 2.62
C ARG A 257 5.15 23.42 1.84
N ASN A 258 6.43 23.24 2.15
CA ASN A 258 7.32 22.33 1.41
C ASN A 258 7.32 20.87 1.89
N ALA A 259 6.52 20.51 2.90
CA ALA A 259 6.46 19.15 3.44
C ALA A 259 5.23 18.33 2.95
N LEU A 260 4.41 18.90 2.07
CA LEU A 260 3.13 18.32 1.63
C LEU A 260 3.08 17.91 0.15
N GLU A 261 4.18 18.03 -0.61
CA GLU A 261 4.16 17.80 -2.07
C GLU A 261 5.05 16.65 -2.58
N ASN A 262 5.63 15.79 -1.72
CA ASN A 262 6.45 14.68 -2.21
C ASN A 262 6.19 13.36 -1.49
N THR A 263 5.08 12.72 -1.83
CA THR A 263 4.96 11.25 -1.82
C THR A 263 4.23 10.81 -3.09
N PRO A 264 4.76 9.88 -3.89
CA PRO A 264 4.08 9.39 -5.07
C PRO A 264 2.90 8.51 -4.63
N ASP A 265 1.68 8.98 -4.84
CA ASP A 265 0.47 8.17 -4.76
C ASP A 265 0.46 7.21 -5.95
N GLU A 266 1.04 6.03 -5.75
CA GLU A 266 0.82 4.89 -6.62
C GLU A 266 -0.61 4.36 -6.39
N PHE A 267 -1.40 4.37 -7.48
CA PHE A 267 -2.67 3.66 -7.68
C PHE A 267 -3.95 4.31 -7.10
N LEU A 268 -4.36 5.42 -7.71
CA LEU A 268 -5.75 5.87 -7.71
C LEU A 268 -6.43 5.40 -9.02
N PHE A 269 -7.34 4.44 -8.91
CA PHE A 269 -8.06 3.89 -10.06
C PHE A 269 -9.55 3.81 -9.77
N MET A 270 -10.32 4.64 -10.46
CA MET A 270 -11.78 4.67 -10.38
C MET A 270 -12.40 3.52 -11.18
N MET A 271 -13.43 2.90 -10.59
CA MET A 271 -14.21 1.80 -11.16
C MET A 271 -15.57 2.29 -11.66
N LYS A 272 -16.08 1.73 -12.77
CA LYS A 272 -17.47 1.86 -13.22
C LYS A 272 -18.16 0.48 -13.13
N GLU A 273 -19.49 0.47 -13.13
CA GLU A 273 -20.39 -0.44 -12.40
C GLU A 273 -20.45 -1.92 -12.82
N ASP A 274 -19.85 -2.37 -13.94
CA ASP A 274 -20.21 -3.69 -14.52
C ASP A 274 -19.06 -4.72 -14.69
N LEU A 275 -17.91 -4.59 -14.01
CA LEU A 275 -16.71 -5.43 -14.30
C LEU A 275 -16.29 -6.45 -13.21
N GLY A 276 -17.25 -7.00 -12.46
CA GLY A 276 -17.02 -8.16 -11.57
C GLY A 276 -15.87 -7.97 -10.57
N TRP A 277 -14.93 -8.92 -10.52
CA TRP A 277 -13.80 -8.93 -9.57
C TRP A 277 -12.54 -8.19 -10.04
N ARG A 278 -12.53 -7.63 -11.27
CA ARG A 278 -11.35 -6.97 -11.87
C ARG A 278 -11.53 -5.46 -11.99
N GLN A 279 -10.41 -4.75 -11.99
CA GLN A 279 -10.37 -3.29 -12.10
C GLN A 279 -10.52 -2.80 -13.56
N LYS A 280 -11.24 -1.70 -13.81
CA LYS A 280 -11.24 -1.00 -15.11
C LYS A 280 -9.92 -0.24 -15.29
N VAL A 281 -9.29 -0.38 -16.44
CA VAL A 281 -8.11 0.41 -16.83
C VAL A 281 -8.60 1.59 -17.66
N THR A 282 -8.14 2.80 -17.31
CA THR A 282 -8.42 4.01 -18.10
C THR A 282 -7.51 4.00 -19.31
N LEU A 283 -8.10 4.03 -20.51
CA LEU A 283 -7.35 4.08 -21.76
C LEU A 283 -7.14 5.54 -22.17
N LYS A 284 -6.24 5.77 -23.13
CA LYS A 284 -6.12 7.10 -23.73
C LYS A 284 -7.41 7.43 -24.53
N PRO A 285 -7.80 8.71 -24.66
CA PRO A 285 -9.03 9.08 -25.38
C PRO A 285 -9.08 8.53 -26.82
N GLU A 286 -7.92 8.51 -27.51
CA GLU A 286 -7.73 7.96 -28.85
C GLU A 286 -7.99 6.45 -28.94
N GLN A 287 -7.84 5.74 -27.82
CA GLN A 287 -8.01 4.29 -27.72
C GLN A 287 -9.45 3.92 -27.33
N GLU A 288 -10.19 4.82 -26.69
CA GLU A 288 -11.60 4.59 -26.30
C GLU A 288 -12.57 4.80 -27.47
N SER A 289 -12.26 5.70 -28.41
CA SER A 289 -13.11 6.01 -29.57
C SER A 289 -12.82 5.16 -30.81
N CYS A 290 -11.96 4.15 -30.71
CA CYS A 290 -11.54 3.37 -31.86
C CYS A 290 -12.59 2.32 -32.27
N THR A 291 -12.91 2.25 -33.56
CA THR A 291 -13.56 1.10 -34.20
C THR A 291 -12.54 -0.03 -34.30
N ASN A 292 -12.34 -0.75 -33.20
CA ASN A 292 -11.27 -1.74 -33.06
C ASN A 292 -11.30 -2.78 -34.18
N GLU A 293 -10.20 -2.91 -34.92
CA GLU A 293 -9.96 -3.98 -35.89
C GLU A 293 -8.93 -4.95 -35.30
N TRP A 294 -9.36 -6.16 -34.97
CA TRP A 294 -8.55 -7.09 -34.17
C TRP A 294 -7.71 -8.02 -35.03
N GLU A 295 -6.41 -8.01 -34.81
CA GLU A 295 -5.48 -9.02 -35.30
C GLU A 295 -5.12 -9.99 -34.17
N PHE A 296 -5.29 -11.29 -34.42
CA PHE A 296 -4.96 -12.35 -33.46
C PHE A 296 -3.61 -12.99 -33.78
N ASN A 297 -2.80 -13.23 -32.75
CA ASN A 297 -1.60 -14.07 -32.79
C ASN A 297 -0.50 -13.66 -33.81
N LYS A 298 -0.51 -12.41 -34.29
CA LYS A 298 0.55 -11.91 -35.18
C LYS A 298 1.81 -11.52 -34.42
N LEU A 299 2.96 -11.74 -35.07
CA LEU A 299 4.26 -11.20 -34.65
C LEU A 299 4.26 -9.69 -34.89
N ILE A 300 4.42 -8.93 -33.82
CA ILE A 300 4.44 -7.46 -33.78
C ILE A 300 5.84 -7.11 -33.34
N GLN A 301 6.55 -6.30 -34.13
CA GLN A 301 7.88 -5.82 -33.81
C GLN A 301 7.77 -4.58 -32.91
N GLY A 302 8.51 -4.53 -31.80
CA GLY A 302 8.67 -3.33 -30.95
C GLY A 302 7.99 -3.35 -29.57
N THR A 303 7.80 -2.16 -28.99
CA THR A 303 7.39 -1.84 -27.60
C THR A 303 5.99 -2.32 -27.18
N PHE A 304 5.20 -2.90 -28.09
CA PHE A 304 3.82 -3.35 -27.85
C PHE A 304 3.72 -4.81 -27.38
N ALA A 305 4.83 -5.37 -26.92
CA ALA A 305 4.86 -6.71 -26.33
C ALA A 305 4.05 -6.79 -25.02
N LYS A 306 3.88 -5.67 -24.30
CA LYS A 306 3.11 -5.62 -23.05
C LYS A 306 1.62 -5.40 -23.32
N CYS A 307 0.79 -6.07 -22.52
CA CYS A 307 -0.64 -5.84 -22.51
C CYS A 307 -0.95 -4.42 -22.02
N THR A 308 -1.80 -3.68 -22.73
CA THR A 308 -2.21 -2.31 -22.38
C THR A 308 -2.94 -2.25 -21.04
N TYR A 309 -3.60 -3.34 -20.63
CA TYR A 309 -4.40 -3.38 -19.41
C TYR A 309 -3.61 -3.85 -18.19
N CYS A 310 -2.91 -4.99 -18.28
CA CYS A 310 -2.20 -5.56 -17.14
C CYS A 310 -0.70 -5.25 -17.13
N ALA A 311 -0.16 -4.58 -18.15
CA ALA A 311 1.26 -4.27 -18.34
C ALA A 311 2.21 -5.49 -18.37
N ILE A 312 1.68 -6.72 -18.32
CA ILE A 312 2.44 -7.97 -18.41
C ILE A 312 2.79 -8.24 -19.88
N ASN A 313 3.96 -8.84 -20.12
CA ASN A 313 4.36 -9.31 -21.45
C ASN A 313 3.33 -10.32 -22.00
N SER A 314 2.72 -9.97 -23.12
CA SER A 314 1.79 -10.82 -23.85
C SER A 314 2.54 -11.91 -24.63
N ASN A 315 1.96 -13.12 -24.65
CA ASN A 315 2.49 -14.21 -25.48
C ASN A 315 2.12 -13.94 -26.94
N SER A 316 3.10 -14.00 -27.86
CA SER A 316 2.87 -13.77 -29.29
C SER A 316 1.86 -14.75 -29.90
N LYS A 317 1.73 -15.96 -29.34
CA LYS A 317 0.81 -17.02 -29.79
C LYS A 317 -0.61 -16.92 -29.21
N MET A 318 -0.82 -16.02 -28.24
CA MET A 318 -2.10 -15.86 -27.55
C MET A 318 -2.28 -14.40 -27.16
N ARG A 319 -2.46 -13.54 -28.16
CA ARG A 319 -2.70 -12.11 -27.96
C ARG A 319 -3.58 -11.53 -29.05
N MET A 320 -4.34 -10.50 -28.69
CA MET A 320 -5.03 -9.64 -29.63
C MET A 320 -4.28 -8.32 -29.73
N HIS A 321 -4.25 -7.75 -30.92
CA HIS A 321 -3.70 -6.43 -31.16
C HIS A 321 -4.58 -5.67 -32.14
N CYS A 322 -4.81 -4.40 -31.88
CA CYS A 322 -5.44 -3.50 -32.84
C CYS A 322 -4.37 -2.57 -33.44
N PRO A 323 -4.13 -2.60 -34.76
CA PRO A 323 -3.13 -1.76 -35.40
C PRO A 323 -3.53 -0.27 -35.40
N LEU A 324 -4.82 0.04 -35.32
CA LEU A 324 -5.37 1.40 -35.32
C LEU A 324 -5.10 2.14 -34.00
N CYS A 325 -5.51 1.54 -32.88
CA CYS A 325 -5.35 2.15 -31.54
C CYS A 325 -4.14 1.62 -30.76
N LYS A 326 -3.37 0.71 -31.36
CA LYS A 326 -2.18 0.06 -30.78
C LYS A 326 -2.44 -0.60 -29.42
N ILE A 327 -3.69 -1.01 -29.16
CA ILE A 327 -4.05 -1.77 -27.98
C ILE A 327 -3.56 -3.19 -28.18
N THR A 328 -2.80 -3.71 -27.22
CA THR A 328 -2.44 -5.13 -27.13
C THR A 328 -3.11 -5.71 -25.89
N ALA A 329 -3.87 -6.79 -26.02
CA ALA A 329 -4.48 -7.47 -24.87
C ALA A 329 -4.05 -8.94 -24.79
N CYS A 330 -3.75 -9.40 -23.56
CA CYS A 330 -3.56 -10.82 -23.27
C CYS A 330 -4.92 -11.55 -23.24
N PRO A 331 -4.96 -12.90 -23.23
CA PRO A 331 -6.21 -13.66 -23.31
C PRO A 331 -7.20 -13.33 -22.19
N MET A 332 -6.68 -13.06 -20.99
CA MET A 332 -7.51 -12.64 -19.86
C MET A 332 -8.10 -11.25 -20.10
N CYS A 333 -7.28 -10.25 -20.40
CA CYS A 333 -7.77 -8.88 -20.61
C CYS A 333 -8.70 -8.77 -21.83
N ALA A 334 -8.41 -9.53 -22.89
CA ALA A 334 -9.27 -9.71 -24.05
C ALA A 334 -10.69 -10.16 -23.68
N PHE A 335 -10.79 -11.24 -22.89
CA PHE A 335 -12.05 -11.78 -22.45
C PHE A 335 -12.80 -10.81 -21.52
N PHE A 336 -12.09 -10.18 -20.58
CA PHE A 336 -12.74 -9.33 -19.57
C PHE A 336 -13.17 -7.95 -20.10
N TYR A 337 -12.39 -7.29 -20.97
CA TYR A 337 -12.72 -5.94 -21.43
C TYR A 337 -13.47 -5.91 -22.76
N PHE A 338 -13.30 -6.94 -23.60
CA PHE A 338 -13.92 -6.99 -24.92
C PHE A 338 -14.85 -8.20 -25.11
N SER A 339 -14.93 -9.11 -24.13
CA SER A 339 -15.68 -10.37 -24.26
C SER A 339 -15.26 -11.21 -25.46
N ILE A 340 -13.98 -11.07 -25.87
CA ILE A 340 -13.40 -11.81 -27.00
C ILE A 340 -12.51 -12.93 -26.46
N THR A 341 -12.83 -14.16 -26.86
CA THR A 341 -11.97 -15.32 -26.62
C THR A 341 -10.92 -15.41 -27.72
N ILE A 342 -9.65 -15.27 -27.36
CA ILE A 342 -8.55 -15.38 -28.31
C ILE A 342 -8.45 -16.85 -28.78
N PRO A 343 -8.52 -17.13 -30.09
CA PRO A 343 -8.33 -18.48 -30.59
C PRO A 343 -6.91 -18.95 -30.24
N LYS A 344 -6.82 -20.03 -29.47
CA LYS A 344 -5.54 -20.71 -29.22
C LYS A 344 -5.15 -21.39 -30.52
N GLU A 345 -4.05 -20.98 -31.12
CA GLU A 345 -3.44 -21.73 -32.20
C GLU A 345 -2.92 -23.04 -31.58
N LEU A 346 -3.74 -24.09 -31.64
CA LEU A 346 -3.34 -25.44 -31.28
C LEU A 346 -2.21 -25.79 -32.23
N MET A 347 -1.00 -25.97 -31.68
CA MET A 347 -0.01 -26.73 -32.41
C MET A 347 -0.58 -28.15 -32.52
N LEU A 348 -1.27 -28.42 -33.63
CA LEU A 348 -1.35 -29.77 -34.15
C LEU A 348 0.11 -30.16 -34.32
N GLN A 349 0.67 -30.89 -33.35
CA GLN A 349 1.88 -31.64 -33.64
C GLN A 349 1.51 -32.49 -34.85
N PRO A 350 2.23 -32.36 -35.98
CA PRO A 350 1.92 -33.17 -37.14
C PRO A 350 1.91 -34.62 -36.65
N TYR A 351 0.78 -35.30 -36.85
CA TYR A 351 0.61 -36.70 -36.45
C TYR A 351 1.84 -37.48 -36.92
N GLN A 352 2.76 -37.76 -36.00
CA GLN A 352 3.92 -38.57 -36.31
C GLN A 352 3.36 -39.96 -36.53
N THR A 353 3.40 -40.44 -37.77
CA THR A 353 3.04 -41.80 -38.11
C THR A 353 3.74 -42.72 -37.11
N ARG A 354 3.02 -43.71 -36.56
CA ARG A 354 3.52 -44.63 -35.51
C ARG A 354 4.93 -45.16 -35.83
N GLU A 355 5.21 -45.41 -37.10
CA GLU A 355 6.50 -45.85 -37.63
C GLU A 355 7.64 -44.86 -37.38
N LYS A 356 7.43 -43.56 -37.57
CA LYS A 356 8.46 -42.53 -37.32
C LYS A 356 8.80 -42.43 -35.84
N LEU A 357 7.78 -42.48 -34.97
CA LEU A 357 7.96 -42.47 -33.53
C LEU A 357 8.76 -43.70 -33.07
N ILE A 358 8.42 -44.89 -33.59
CA ILE A 358 9.14 -46.13 -33.31
C ILE A 358 10.61 -46.02 -33.75
N HIS A 359 10.89 -45.51 -34.96
CA HIS A 359 12.26 -45.32 -35.42
C HIS A 359 13.04 -44.32 -34.56
N GLU A 360 12.40 -43.24 -34.13
CA GLU A 360 13.04 -42.25 -33.24
C GLU A 360 13.35 -42.85 -31.86
N LEU A 361 12.40 -43.62 -31.30
CA LEU A 361 12.57 -44.35 -30.04
C LEU A 361 13.69 -45.39 -30.11
N ILE A 362 13.78 -46.16 -31.20
CA ILE A 362 14.86 -47.12 -31.43
C ILE A 362 16.20 -46.38 -31.46
N LYS A 363 16.28 -45.27 -32.21
CA LYS A 363 17.51 -44.46 -32.29
C LYS A 363 17.94 -43.91 -30.92
N TYR A 364 16.99 -43.45 -30.10
CA TYR A 364 17.30 -43.01 -28.73
C TYR A 364 17.72 -44.19 -27.84
N SER A 365 17.05 -45.35 -27.95
CA SER A 365 17.42 -46.56 -27.23
C SER A 365 18.85 -47.00 -27.56
N ASP A 366 19.21 -47.04 -28.84
CA ASP A 366 20.57 -47.39 -29.30
C ASP A 366 21.61 -46.40 -28.77
N HIS A 367 21.29 -45.10 -28.79
CA HIS A 367 22.16 -44.08 -28.21
C HIS A 367 22.39 -44.29 -26.71
N PHE A 368 21.34 -44.58 -25.93
CA PHE A 368 21.46 -44.83 -24.50
C PHE A 368 22.20 -46.12 -24.19
N VAL A 369 22.02 -47.17 -24.99
CA VAL A 369 22.77 -48.43 -24.83
C VAL A 369 24.26 -48.18 -25.05
N GLU A 370 24.62 -47.39 -26.07
CA GLU A 370 26.02 -47.07 -26.37
C GLU A 370 26.66 -46.14 -25.32
N GLU A 371 25.93 -45.13 -24.84
CA GLU A 371 26.37 -44.29 -23.71
C GLU A 371 26.57 -45.13 -22.44
N ASN A 372 25.64 -46.04 -22.12
CA ASN A 372 25.79 -46.95 -20.98
C ASN A 372 27.00 -47.88 -21.13
N ARG A 373 27.28 -48.39 -22.34
CA ARG A 373 28.47 -49.20 -22.61
C ARG A 373 29.74 -48.39 -22.34
N ARG A 374 29.82 -47.17 -22.89
CA ARG A 374 30.95 -46.26 -22.72
C ARG A 374 31.19 -45.89 -21.25
N LEU A 375 30.13 -45.58 -20.50
CA LEU A 375 30.21 -45.25 -19.08
C LEU A 375 30.69 -46.46 -18.25
N LYS A 376 30.22 -47.67 -18.57
CA LYS A 376 30.70 -48.90 -17.91
C LYS A 376 32.19 -49.12 -18.13
N GLU A 377 32.68 -48.95 -19.36
CA GLU A 377 34.12 -49.07 -19.67
C GLU A 377 34.96 -48.04 -18.91
N GLN A 378 34.46 -46.81 -18.77
CA GLN A 378 35.14 -45.78 -17.96
C GLN A 378 35.20 -46.17 -16.48
N ILE A 379 34.11 -46.71 -15.93
CA ILE A 379 34.05 -47.18 -14.53
C ILE A 379 35.03 -48.33 -14.31
N GLU A 380 35.07 -49.32 -15.20
CA GLU A 380 36.01 -50.45 -15.09
C GLU A 380 37.47 -49.99 -15.13
N LYS A 381 37.78 -49.04 -16.01
CA LYS A 381 39.13 -48.46 -16.08
C LYS A 381 39.50 -47.75 -14.80
N LEU A 382 38.63 -46.88 -14.27
CA LEU A 382 38.87 -46.18 -13.00
C LEU A 382 39.03 -47.16 -11.83
N LEU A 383 38.24 -48.23 -11.80
CA LEU A 383 38.34 -49.26 -10.77
C LEU A 383 39.68 -49.99 -10.84
N SER A 384 40.17 -50.31 -12.05
CA SER A 384 41.48 -50.93 -12.24
C SER A 384 42.62 -50.01 -11.77
N GLU A 385 42.54 -48.71 -12.06
CA GLU A 385 43.52 -47.71 -11.62
C GLU A 385 43.52 -47.56 -10.09
N GLN A 386 42.33 -47.55 -9.47
CA GLN A 386 42.21 -47.53 -8.00
C GLN A 386 42.78 -48.78 -7.35
N LEU A 387 42.52 -49.97 -7.90
CA LEU A 387 43.08 -51.22 -7.39
C LEU A 387 44.61 -51.24 -7.48
N GLU A 388 45.18 -50.73 -8.58
CA GLU A 388 46.63 -50.59 -8.71
C GLU A 388 47.22 -49.59 -7.72
N GLN A 389 46.55 -48.46 -7.49
CA GLN A 389 46.96 -47.48 -6.48
C GLN A 389 46.93 -48.08 -5.07
N SER A 390 45.83 -48.71 -4.67
CA SER A 390 45.73 -49.38 -3.37
C SER A 390 46.75 -50.50 -3.21
N ARG A 391 47.08 -51.23 -4.28
CA ARG A 391 48.14 -52.25 -4.26
C ARG A 391 49.52 -51.65 -4.00
N LYS A 392 49.84 -50.51 -4.63
CA LYS A 392 51.10 -49.79 -4.40
C LYS A 392 51.18 -49.24 -2.97
N GLU A 393 50.10 -48.65 -2.46
CA GLU A 393 50.02 -48.15 -1.08
C GLU A 393 50.23 -49.26 -0.04
N LEU A 394 49.66 -50.45 -0.26
CA LEU A 394 49.87 -51.62 0.59
C LEU A 394 51.34 -52.07 0.57
N GLN A 395 51.97 -52.11 -0.61
CA GLN A 395 53.39 -52.47 -0.74
C GLN A 395 54.30 -51.47 -0.02
N ASP A 396 54.03 -50.17 -0.15
CA ASP A 396 54.79 -49.12 0.53
C ASP A 396 54.60 -49.16 2.05
N HIS A 397 53.38 -49.45 2.51
CA HIS A 397 53.07 -49.62 3.93
C HIS A 397 53.80 -50.84 4.52
N ASP A 398 53.81 -51.98 3.83
CA ASP A 398 54.51 -53.19 4.28
C ASP A 398 56.03 -53.02 4.26
N ALA A 399 56.59 -52.36 3.25
CA ALA A 399 58.01 -51.99 3.21
C ALA A 399 58.38 -51.06 4.38
N SER A 400 57.55 -50.07 4.67
CA SER A 400 57.71 -49.15 5.80
C SER A 400 57.64 -49.86 7.15
N ARG A 401 56.73 -50.82 7.31
CA ARG A 401 56.60 -51.65 8.51
C ARG A 401 57.81 -52.57 8.72
N SER A 402 58.32 -53.17 7.65
CA SER A 402 59.55 -53.98 7.67
C SER A 402 60.78 -53.15 8.08
N LEU A 403 60.90 -51.92 7.58
CA LEU A 403 61.96 -50.99 7.98
C LEU A 403 61.85 -50.57 9.46
N ARG A 404 60.64 -50.29 9.96
CA ARG A 404 60.40 -49.95 11.38
C ARG A 404 60.74 -51.10 12.32
N THR A 405 60.35 -52.33 11.97
CA THR A 405 60.67 -53.53 12.75
C THR A 405 62.17 -53.86 12.75
N LYS A 406 62.87 -53.68 11.62
CA LYS A 406 64.33 -53.77 11.56
C LYS A 406 65.02 -52.72 12.44
N LYS A 407 64.58 -51.45 12.40
CA LYS A 407 65.10 -50.39 13.28
C LYS A 407 64.88 -50.69 14.78
N GLN A 408 63.70 -51.19 15.16
CA GLN A 408 63.41 -51.57 16.54
C GLN A 408 64.25 -52.76 17.02
N LYS A 409 64.50 -53.77 16.16
CA LYS A 409 65.42 -54.87 16.48
C LYS A 409 66.86 -54.37 16.64
N PHE A 410 67.32 -53.46 15.79
CA PHE A 410 68.65 -52.86 15.89
C PHE A 410 68.85 -52.03 17.16
N MET A 411 67.81 -51.32 17.62
CA MET A 411 67.86 -50.58 18.90
C MET A 411 67.90 -51.53 20.11
N LYS A 412 67.17 -52.66 20.09
CA LYS A 412 67.19 -53.65 21.18
C LYS A 412 68.49 -54.44 21.31
N LEU A 413 69.33 -54.48 20.27
CA LEU A 413 70.65 -55.13 20.29
C LEU A 413 71.78 -54.22 20.78
N LYS A 414 71.51 -52.92 20.96
CA LYS A 414 72.47 -51.90 21.45
C LYS A 414 72.23 -51.47 22.91
N SER A 415 71.25 -52.08 23.56
CA SER A 415 70.98 -52.00 25.02
C SER A 415 71.27 -53.36 25.61
#